data_AF-A0A1F3E453-F1
#
_entry.id   AF-A0A1F3E453-F1
#
_cell.length_a   1.000
_cell.length_b   1.000
_cell.length_c   1.000
_cell.angle_alpha   90.00
_cell.angle_beta   90.00
_cell.angle_gamma   90.00
#
_symmetry.space_group_name_H-M   'P 1'
#
loop_
_entity.id
_entity.type
_entity.pdbx_description
1 polymer ?
#
loop_
_entity_poly.entity_id
_entity_poly.type
_entity_poly.pdbx_seq_one_letter_code
_entity_poly.pdbx_strand_id
1 'polypeptide(L)'
;MKTDFSPVYPVYYEVFSEEQEKEFSKVFYFGNGTELEEAKGKITGLIKKGSIEEYLVFDSGDEVRIDRIISINGKPGPAYDEYDAFALACLNCNVGAE
;
A
#
# COMPACT_ATOMS: atom_id res chain seq x y z
N MET A 1 9.71 -12.25 0.47
CA MET A 1 8.81 -12.06 -0.69
C MET A 1 9.60 -11.44 -1.82
N LYS A 2 9.48 -11.95 -3.05
CA LYS A 2 10.04 -11.24 -4.21
C LYS A 2 9.27 -9.94 -4.35
N THR A 3 9.96 -8.81 -4.45
CA THR A 3 9.37 -7.50 -4.76
C THR A 3 9.06 -7.39 -6.26
N ASP A 4 8.51 -8.46 -6.83
CA ASP A 4 8.01 -8.44 -8.19
C ASP A 4 6.77 -7.54 -8.21
N PHE A 5 6.66 -6.71 -9.23
CA PHE A 5 5.56 -5.78 -9.41
C PHE A 5 4.22 -6.53 -9.49
N SER A 6 3.24 -6.12 -8.68
CA SER A 6 1.86 -6.58 -8.81
C SER A 6 1.03 -5.55 -9.58
N PRO A 7 0.21 -5.99 -10.54
CA PRO A 7 -0.65 -5.08 -11.28
C PRO A 7 -1.72 -4.48 -10.36
N VAL A 8 -1.75 -3.15 -10.30
CA VAL A 8 -2.79 -2.43 -9.57
C VAL A 8 -4.07 -2.39 -10.41
N TYR A 9 -5.17 -2.86 -9.82
CA TYR A 9 -6.48 -2.80 -10.48
C TYR A 9 -6.96 -1.35 -10.67
N PRO A 10 -7.68 -1.04 -11.76
CA PRO A 10 -8.14 0.31 -12.09
C PRO A 10 -9.01 0.94 -10.99
N VAL A 11 -9.77 0.12 -10.25
CA VAL A 11 -10.60 0.58 -9.11
C VAL A 11 -9.80 1.32 -8.03
N TYR A 12 -8.52 0.97 -7.83
CA TYR A 12 -7.69 1.64 -6.83
C TYR A 12 -7.24 3.03 -7.27
N TYR A 13 -7.15 3.29 -8.58
CA TYR A 13 -6.81 4.62 -9.09
C TYR A 13 -7.92 5.63 -8.81
N GLU A 14 -9.18 5.19 -8.83
CA GLU A 14 -10.31 6.02 -8.40
C GLU A 14 -10.16 6.39 -6.92
N VAL A 15 -9.83 5.41 -6.08
CA VAL A 15 -9.56 5.65 -4.65
C VAL A 15 -8.40 6.64 -4.46
N PHE A 16 -7.28 6.48 -5.20
CA PHE A 16 -6.16 7.41 -5.09
C PHE A 16 -6.55 8.83 -5.50
N SER A 17 -7.36 8.98 -6.55
CA SER A 17 -7.84 10.28 -7.02
C SER A 17 -8.78 10.93 -6.00
N GLU A 18 -9.71 10.18 -5.40
CA GLU A 18 -10.59 10.69 -4.33
C GLU A 18 -9.77 11.14 -3.11
N GLU A 19 -8.71 10.40 -2.78
CA GLU A 19 -7.85 10.70 -1.63
C GLU A 19 -6.94 11.90 -1.89
N GLN A 20 -6.56 12.16 -3.14
CA GLN A 20 -5.82 13.37 -3.55
C GLN A 20 -6.62 14.66 -3.38
N GLU A 21 -7.96 14.60 -3.45
CA GLU A 21 -8.82 15.75 -3.18
C GLU A 21 -8.88 16.12 -1.68
N LYS A 22 -8.48 15.19 -0.81
CA LYS A 22 -8.47 15.41 0.65
C LYS A 22 -7.24 16.18 1.09
N GLU A 23 -7.39 16.92 2.17
CA GLU A 23 -6.27 17.64 2.81
C GLU A 23 -5.35 16.70 3.59
N PHE A 24 -5.82 15.50 3.94
CA PHE A 24 -5.08 14.53 4.72
C PHE A 24 -5.48 13.11 4.36
N SER A 25 -4.48 12.29 4.04
CA SER A 25 -4.61 10.85 3.88
C SER A 25 -3.55 10.11 4.67
N LYS A 26 -3.96 8.96 5.22
CA LYS A 26 -3.08 8.02 5.89
C LYS A 26 -3.02 6.73 5.11
N VAL A 27 -1.81 6.29 4.79
CA VAL A 27 -1.56 5.09 3.98
C VAL A 27 -0.65 4.15 4.74
N PHE A 28 -1.03 2.88 4.81
CA PHE A 28 -0.18 1.79 5.28
C PHE A 28 0.28 0.98 4.09
N TYR A 29 1.57 0.64 4.03
CA TYR A 29 2.15 -0.04 2.89
C TYR A 29 3.31 -0.94 3.31
N PHE A 30 3.69 -1.86 2.43
CA PHE A 30 4.90 -2.65 2.61
C PHE A 30 6.14 -1.89 2.14
N GLY A 31 7.06 -1.65 3.07
CA GLY A 31 8.39 -1.07 2.85
C GLY A 31 9.34 -2.03 2.16
N ASN A 32 10.58 -2.15 2.65
CA ASN A 32 11.50 -3.14 2.10
C ASN A 32 11.12 -4.55 2.60
N GLY A 33 10.74 -5.46 1.69
CA GLY A 33 10.28 -6.78 2.09
C GLY A 33 8.90 -6.76 2.77
N THR A 34 8.81 -7.24 4.01
CA THR A 34 7.56 -7.38 4.78
C THR A 34 7.41 -6.34 5.89
N GLU A 35 8.29 -5.32 5.90
CA GLU A 35 8.21 -4.23 6.88
C GLU A 35 6.97 -3.39 6.62
N LEU A 36 6.19 -3.12 7.66
CA LEU A 36 5.00 -2.28 7.59
C LEU A 36 5.40 -0.84 7.85
N GLU A 37 5.18 0.00 6.86
CA GLU A 37 5.47 1.43 6.92
C GLU A 37 4.16 2.21 6.85
N GLU A 38 4.17 3.43 7.36
CA GLU A 38 3.06 4.37 7.22
C GLU A 38 3.51 5.70 6.62
N ALA A 39 2.67 6.27 5.76
CA ALA A 39 2.80 7.63 5.27
C ALA A 39 1.53 8.41 5.62
N LYS A 40 1.70 9.67 6.00
CA LYS A 40 0.58 10.53 6.37
C LYS A 40 0.80 11.94 5.84
N GLY A 41 -0.27 12.56 5.36
CA GLY A 41 -0.22 13.92 4.85
C GLY A 41 -1.11 14.08 3.64
N LYS A 42 -0.99 15.23 2.97
CA LYS A 42 -1.70 15.48 1.72
C LYS A 42 -1.01 14.76 0.56
N ILE A 43 -1.77 14.03 -0.25
CA ILE A 43 -1.25 13.43 -1.48
C ILE A 43 -1.16 14.54 -2.53
N THR A 44 0.04 14.84 -3.00
CA THR A 44 0.30 15.91 -3.98
C THR A 44 0.21 15.42 -5.41
N GLY A 45 0.36 14.11 -5.64
CA GLY A 45 0.25 13.54 -6.96
C GLY A 45 0.63 12.06 -7.01
N LEU A 46 0.64 11.53 -8.23
CA LEU A 46 1.13 10.19 -8.55
C LEU A 46 2.23 10.32 -9.60
N ILE A 47 3.38 9.72 -9.34
CA ILE A 47 4.53 9.69 -10.22
C ILE A 47 4.83 8.26 -10.64
N LYS A 48 5.33 8.09 -11.85
CA LYS A 48 5.83 6.80 -12.33
C LYS A 48 7.36 6.81 -12.29
N LYS A 49 7.97 5.88 -11.57
CA LYS A 49 9.42 5.66 -11.54
C LYS A 49 9.73 4.35 -12.26
N GLY A 50 10.66 4.39 -13.21
CA GLY A 50 11.00 3.22 -14.03
C GLY A 50 9.91 2.84 -15.05
N SER A 51 9.84 1.55 -15.41
CA SER A 51 8.98 1.08 -16.51
C SER A 51 7.53 0.80 -16.08
N ILE A 52 7.31 0.38 -14.83
CA ILE A 52 5.99 -0.09 -14.35
C ILE A 52 5.66 0.40 -12.93
N GLU A 53 6.61 0.93 -12.17
CA GLU A 53 6.38 1.24 -10.76
C GLU A 53 5.80 2.64 -10.58
N GLU A 54 4.67 2.72 -9.89
CA GLU A 54 3.93 3.96 -9.64
C GLU A 54 3.93 4.28 -8.14
N TYR A 55 4.06 5.56 -7.82
CA TYR A 55 4.27 6.07 -6.46
C TYR A 55 3.33 7.25 -6.20
N LEU A 56 2.62 7.21 -5.07
CA LEU A 56 1.95 8.37 -4.50
C LEU A 56 2.99 9.26 -3.82
N VAL A 57 2.94 10.55 -4.11
CA VAL A 57 3.80 11.55 -3.49
C VAL A 57 2.99 12.30 -2.45
N PHE A 58 3.55 12.46 -1.26
CA PHE A 58 2.97 13.24 -0.19
C PHE A 58 3.66 14.60 -0.09
N ASP A 59 2.94 15.60 0.45
CA ASP A 59 3.45 16.94 0.71
C ASP A 59 4.66 16.93 1.67
N SER A 60 4.70 15.95 2.58
CA SER A 60 5.83 15.73 3.48
C SER A 60 7.12 15.27 2.77
N GLY A 61 7.03 14.89 1.49
CA GLY A 61 8.15 14.37 0.71
C GLY A 61 8.21 12.83 0.66
N ASP A 62 7.31 12.15 1.37
CA ASP A 62 7.21 10.68 1.34
C ASP A 62 6.70 10.19 -0.02
N GLU A 63 7.24 9.06 -0.46
CA GLU A 63 6.90 8.42 -1.73
C GLU A 63 6.48 6.96 -1.48
N VAL A 64 5.22 6.65 -1.78
CA VAL A 64 4.63 5.33 -1.48
C VAL A 64 4.26 4.61 -2.76
N ARG A 65 4.81 3.41 -2.98
CA ARG A 65 4.45 2.57 -4.12
C ARG A 65 3.00 2.13 -4.06
N ILE A 66 2.21 2.45 -5.09
CA ILE A 66 0.77 2.14 -5.11
C ILE A 66 0.49 0.65 -5.03
N ASP A 67 1.29 -0.15 -5.71
CA ASP A 67 1.24 -1.62 -5.75
C ASP A 67 1.37 -2.27 -4.36
N ARG A 68 2.07 -1.59 -3.43
CA ARG A 68 2.38 -2.13 -2.10
C ARG A 68 1.49 -1.57 -1.00
N ILE A 69 0.46 -0.82 -1.36
CA ILE A 69 -0.46 -0.20 -0.40
C ILE A 69 -1.41 -1.25 0.17
N ILE A 70 -1.37 -1.39 1.48
CA ILE A 70 -2.23 -2.29 2.25
C ILE A 70 -3.57 -1.61 2.51
N SER A 71 -3.56 -0.36 2.94
CA SER A 71 -4.80 0.40 3.16
C SER A 71 -4.59 1.90 3.06
N ILE A 72 -5.66 2.61 2.71
CA ILE A 72 -5.71 4.07 2.66
C ILE A 72 -6.92 4.53 3.46
N ASN A 73 -6.70 5.28 4.54
CA ASN A 73 -7.76 5.77 5.43
C ASN A 73 -8.75 4.68 5.86
N GLY A 74 -8.26 3.45 6.08
CA GLY A 74 -9.08 2.29 6.45
C GLY A 74 -9.79 1.59 5.28
N LYS A 75 -9.70 2.11 4.05
CA LYS A 75 -10.10 1.38 2.83
C LYS A 75 -9.01 0.37 2.44
N PRO A 76 -9.35 -0.86 2.04
CA PRO A 76 -8.36 -1.84 1.60
C PRO A 76 -7.69 -1.39 0.30
N GLY A 77 -6.37 -1.53 0.26
CA GLY A 77 -5.53 -1.24 -0.91
C GLY A 77 -5.22 -2.50 -1.73
N PRO A 78 -4.42 -2.36 -2.80
CA PRO A 78 -4.05 -3.48 -3.68
C PRO A 78 -3.25 -4.59 -2.99
N ALA A 79 -2.42 -4.27 -2.00
CA ALA A 79 -1.65 -5.26 -1.22
C ALA A 79 -2.40 -5.75 0.03
N TYR A 80 -3.68 -5.40 0.20
CA TYR A 80 -4.47 -5.83 1.35
C TYR A 80 -4.61 -7.35 1.43
N ASP A 81 -4.84 -8.01 0.29
CA ASP A 81 -5.00 -9.46 0.21
C ASP A 81 -3.72 -10.20 0.65
N GLU A 82 -2.56 -9.70 0.21
CA GLU A 82 -1.26 -10.23 0.66
C GLU A 82 -1.04 -10.03 2.16
N TYR A 83 -1.44 -8.87 2.70
CA TYR A 83 -1.38 -8.61 4.13
C TYR A 83 -2.31 -9.53 4.94
N ASP A 84 -3.54 -9.74 4.48
CA ASP A 84 -4.52 -10.63 5.11
C ASP A 84 -4.00 -12.09 5.12
N ALA A 85 -3.49 -12.57 3.99
CA ALA A 85 -2.88 -13.88 3.87
C ALA A 85 -1.63 -14.03 4.75
N PHE A 86 -0.78 -13.00 4.84
CA PHE A 86 0.40 -12.98 5.72
C PHE A 86 0.01 -13.02 7.20
N ALA A 87 -1.00 -12.24 7.60
CA ALA A 87 -1.53 -12.25 8.96
C ALA A 87 -2.13 -13.61 9.33
N LEU A 88 -2.89 -14.23 8.40
CA LEU A 88 -3.44 -15.57 8.56
C LEU A 88 -2.35 -16.64 8.65
N ALA A 89 -1.26 -16.53 7.89
CA ALA A 89 -0.14 -17.46 7.95
C ALA A 89 0.58 -17.43 9.32
N CYS A 90 0.73 -16.25 9.92
CA CYS A 90 1.25 -16.11 11.28
C CYS A 90 0.32 -16.76 12.31
N LEU A 91 -0.99 -16.62 12.11
CA LEU A 91 -2.02 -17.25 12.94
C LEU A 91 -2.00 -18.78 12.82
N ASN A 92 -1.79 -19.30 11.62
CA ASN A 92 -1.70 -20.74 11.36
C ASN A 92 -0.40 -21.36 11.91
N CYS A 93 0.69 -20.58 12.02
CA CYS A 93 1.95 -21.05 12.60
C CYS A 93 1.85 -21.35 14.12
N ASN A 94 0.86 -20.80 14.82
CA ASN A 94 0.59 -21.10 16.24
C ASN A 94 -0.59 -22.07 16.45
N VAL A 95 -1.33 -22.46 15.40
CA VAL A 95 -2.43 -23.44 15.49
C VAL A 95 -1.91 -24.86 15.21
N GLY A 96 -0.78 -25.18 15.83
CA GLY A 96 -0.04 -26.42 15.61
C GLY A 96 0.86 -26.77 16.80
N ALA A 97 0.39 -26.52 18.02
CA ALA A 97 0.90 -27.18 19.20
C ALA A 97 -0.30 -27.68 20.01
N GLU A 98 -0.59 -28.98 19.78
CA GLU A 98 -1.32 -29.95 20.63
C GLU A 98 -2.73 -29.63 21.15
#